data_AF-A0A397T705-F1
#
_entry.id   AF-A0A397T705-F1
#
_cell.length_a   1.000
_cell.length_b   1.000
_cell.length_c   1.000
_cell.angle_alpha   90.00
_cell.angle_beta   90.00
_cell.angle_gamma   90.00
#
_symmetry.space_group_name_H-M   'P 1'
#
loop_
_entity.id
_entity.type
_entity.pdbx_description
1 polymer ?
#
loop_
_entity_poly.entity_id
_entity_poly.type
_entity_poly.pdbx_seq_one_letter_code
_entity_poly.pdbx_strand_id
1 'polypeptide(L)'
;MNSEYQSFLENYENKTRPYVLPKEEEEPTMTVQQDVSTFPAEIQRIRETLLEASSHLLYISESEQKYDFVFIPNEDITELPNDCTQFKSLIKQSNDLTLKNDEDSNRILEFQEFFDNFTAEYAEDPYGQKDGYKELQKIVEATFHGKENVKIYKIGDRRVDVYIVGLIKGAGIVGLKTVSIET
;
A
#
# COMPACT_ATOMS: atom_id res chain seq x y z
N MET A 1 -50.76 -30.01 -14.82
CA MET A 1 -50.22 -28.94 -13.97
C MET A 1 -48.75 -29.20 -13.73
N ASN A 2 -47.95 -28.13 -13.72
CA ASN A 2 -46.52 -28.04 -13.37
C ASN A 2 -45.47 -28.33 -14.46
N SER A 3 -45.64 -27.73 -15.65
CA SER A 3 -44.49 -27.49 -16.55
C SER A 3 -43.87 -26.11 -16.30
N GLU A 4 -44.69 -25.07 -16.11
CA GLU A 4 -44.18 -23.69 -15.89
C GLU A 4 -43.52 -23.50 -14.52
N TYR A 5 -43.96 -24.24 -13.49
CA TYR A 5 -43.35 -24.20 -12.16
C TYR A 5 -41.94 -24.82 -12.14
N GLN A 6 -41.70 -25.84 -12.97
CA GLN A 6 -40.37 -26.44 -13.16
C GLN A 6 -39.42 -25.45 -13.85
N SER A 7 -39.90 -24.78 -14.90
CA SER A 7 -39.13 -23.76 -15.62
C SER A 7 -38.80 -22.55 -14.75
N PHE A 8 -39.69 -22.18 -13.81
CA PHE A 8 -39.44 -21.10 -12.88
C PHE A 8 -38.39 -21.47 -11.81
N LEU A 9 -38.41 -22.70 -11.30
CA LEU A 9 -37.42 -23.19 -10.34
C LEU A 9 -36.03 -23.35 -10.97
N GLU A 10 -35.93 -23.87 -12.19
CA GLU A 10 -34.65 -23.94 -12.92
C GLU A 10 -34.04 -22.55 -13.19
N ASN A 11 -34.89 -21.55 -13.44
CA ASN A 11 -34.44 -20.19 -13.71
C ASN A 11 -34.09 -19.42 -12.42
N TYR A 12 -34.73 -19.76 -11.30
CA TYR A 12 -34.41 -19.20 -9.97
C TYR A 12 -33.10 -19.79 -9.43
N GLU A 13 -32.90 -21.10 -9.51
CA GLU A 13 -31.65 -21.76 -9.09
C GLU A 13 -30.45 -21.30 -9.95
N ASN A 14 -30.65 -20.99 -11.23
CA ASN A 14 -29.59 -20.41 -12.06
C ASN A 14 -29.29 -18.93 -11.75
N LYS A 15 -30.28 -18.16 -11.26
CA LYS A 15 -30.07 -16.75 -10.87
C LYS A 15 -29.49 -16.58 -9.47
N THR A 16 -29.64 -17.57 -8.59
CA THR A 16 -29.11 -17.52 -7.21
C THR A 16 -27.91 -18.41 -7.00
N ARG A 17 -27.28 -18.95 -8.06
CA ARG A 17 -25.94 -19.50 -7.90
C ARG A 17 -25.06 -18.39 -7.33
N PRO A 18 -24.39 -18.59 -6.19
CA PRO A 18 -23.33 -17.68 -5.81
C PRO A 18 -22.40 -17.57 -7.00
N TYR A 19 -22.10 -16.35 -7.42
CA TYR A 19 -21.09 -16.10 -8.43
C TYR A 19 -19.80 -16.69 -7.87
N VAL A 20 -19.49 -17.92 -8.26
CA VAL A 20 -18.15 -18.46 -8.10
C VAL A 20 -17.38 -17.68 -9.13
N LEU A 21 -16.64 -16.68 -8.64
CA LEU A 21 -15.60 -16.02 -9.41
C LEU A 21 -14.88 -17.14 -10.18
N PRO A 22 -14.75 -17.05 -11.52
CA PRO A 22 -13.80 -17.89 -12.20
C PRO A 22 -12.52 -17.81 -11.39
N LYS A 23 -11.97 -18.96 -10.99
CA LYS A 23 -10.55 -19.01 -10.63
C LYS A 23 -9.86 -18.49 -11.87
N GLU A 24 -9.59 -17.19 -11.89
CA GLU A 24 -8.48 -16.66 -12.64
C GLU A 24 -7.35 -17.60 -12.27
N GLU A 25 -6.87 -18.31 -13.28
CA GLU A 25 -5.56 -18.91 -13.24
C GLU A 25 -4.69 -17.85 -12.59
N GLU A 26 -4.29 -18.13 -11.35
CA GLU A 26 -3.33 -17.34 -10.62
C GLU A 26 -2.11 -17.32 -11.54
N GLU A 27 -2.02 -16.29 -12.39
CA GLU A 27 -0.72 -15.83 -12.81
C GLU A 27 0.07 -15.77 -11.52
N PRO A 28 1.25 -16.40 -11.45
CA PRO A 28 2.03 -16.39 -10.24
C PRO A 28 2.39 -14.93 -9.99
N THR A 29 1.53 -14.24 -9.23
CA THR A 29 1.90 -13.11 -8.43
C THR A 29 2.91 -13.72 -7.52
N MET A 30 4.16 -13.61 -7.94
CA MET A 30 5.32 -13.75 -7.09
C MET A 30 5.17 -12.64 -6.05
N THR A 31 4.28 -12.87 -5.09
CA THR A 31 4.51 -12.48 -3.71
C THR A 31 5.81 -13.18 -3.41
N VAL A 32 6.91 -12.47 -3.65
CA VAL A 32 8.18 -12.81 -3.04
C VAL A 32 7.83 -12.82 -1.56
N GLN A 33 7.60 -14.02 -1.03
CA GLN A 33 7.62 -14.28 0.39
C GLN A 33 9.06 -13.92 0.77
N GLN A 34 9.29 -12.64 1.09
CA GLN A 34 10.51 -12.25 1.77
C GLN A 34 10.49 -13.06 3.06
N ASP A 35 11.44 -13.98 3.14
CA ASP A 35 11.60 -14.93 4.23
C ASP A 35 11.45 -14.21 5.57
N VAL A 36 10.34 -14.47 6.26
CA VAL A 36 9.91 -13.77 7.48
C VAL A 36 10.91 -13.97 8.64
N SER A 37 11.90 -14.84 8.44
CA SER A 37 12.92 -15.26 9.39
C SER A 37 14.14 -14.35 9.50
N THR A 38 14.31 -13.30 8.69
CA THR A 38 15.57 -12.50 8.67
C THR A 38 15.41 -11.04 9.08
N PHE A 39 14.22 -10.60 9.48
CA PHE A 39 14.04 -9.23 9.97
C PHE A 39 14.45 -9.12 11.45
N PRO A 40 15.15 -8.04 11.85
CA PRO A 40 15.33 -7.73 13.27
C PRO A 40 13.97 -7.67 13.99
N ALA A 41 13.92 -8.10 15.25
CA ALA A 41 12.66 -8.17 16.02
C ALA A 41 11.89 -6.84 16.08
N GLU A 42 12.61 -5.72 16.01
CA GLU A 42 12.04 -4.38 15.91
C GLU A 42 11.28 -4.16 14.59
N ILE A 43 11.85 -4.58 13.47
CA ILE A 43 11.23 -4.45 12.14
C ILE A 43 9.97 -5.33 12.02
N GLN A 44 9.96 -6.51 12.65
CA GLN A 44 8.77 -7.36 12.69
C GLN A 44 7.61 -6.69 13.43
N ARG A 45 7.87 -6.08 14.60
CA ARG A 45 6.84 -5.33 15.34
C ARG A 45 6.31 -4.14 14.56
N ILE A 46 7.21 -3.40 13.90
CA ILE A 46 6.84 -2.27 13.05
C ILE A 46 5.95 -2.76 11.89
N ARG A 47 6.35 -3.85 11.23
CA ARG A 47 5.58 -4.47 10.14
C ARG A 47 4.16 -4.83 10.59
N GLU A 48 4.04 -5.56 11.69
CA GLU A 48 2.74 -5.98 12.23
C GLU A 48 1.87 -4.76 12.55
N THR A 49 2.45 -3.77 13.24
CA THR A 49 1.75 -2.54 13.63
C THR A 49 1.25 -1.74 12.42
N LEU A 50 2.11 -1.56 11.41
CA LEU A 50 1.76 -0.81 10.19
C LEU A 50 0.75 -1.56 9.32
N LEU A 51 0.88 -2.88 9.19
CA LEU A 51 -0.06 -3.69 8.42
C LEU A 51 -1.41 -3.81 9.12
N GLU A 52 -1.45 -3.96 10.44
CA GLU A 52 -2.71 -3.98 11.19
C GLU A 52 -3.47 -2.67 11.00
N ALA A 53 -2.79 -1.53 11.17
CA ALA A 53 -3.36 -0.19 10.99
C ALA A 53 -3.87 0.07 9.55
N SER A 54 -3.23 -0.52 8.55
CA SER A 54 -3.56 -0.32 7.14
C SER A 54 -4.42 -1.43 6.52
N SER A 55 -4.66 -2.53 7.25
CA SER A 55 -5.37 -3.72 6.74
C SER A 55 -6.81 -3.45 6.31
N HIS A 56 -7.44 -2.47 6.94
CA HIS A 56 -8.81 -2.04 6.67
C HIS A 56 -8.88 -0.78 5.78
N LEU A 57 -7.72 -0.24 5.39
CA LEU A 57 -7.62 0.97 4.58
C LEU A 57 -7.37 0.61 3.12
N LEU A 58 -8.05 1.35 2.24
CA LEU A 58 -7.86 1.29 0.80
C LEU A 58 -7.41 2.66 0.32
N TYR A 59 -6.28 2.68 -0.38
CA TYR A 59 -5.86 3.86 -1.10
C TYR A 59 -6.78 4.05 -2.32
N ILE A 60 -7.64 5.06 -2.23
CA ILE A 60 -8.61 5.40 -3.26
C ILE A 60 -7.97 6.42 -4.18
N SER A 61 -7.67 5.97 -5.40
CA SER A 61 -7.35 6.83 -6.54
C SER A 61 -8.44 6.61 -7.59
N GLU A 62 -8.10 6.14 -8.79
CA GLU A 62 -9.06 5.57 -9.73
C GLU A 62 -9.34 4.08 -9.49
N SER A 63 -8.46 3.43 -8.72
CA SER A 63 -8.67 2.06 -8.24
C SER A 63 -8.51 2.01 -6.73
N GLU A 64 -9.06 0.96 -6.13
CA GLU A 64 -8.92 0.66 -4.70
C GLU A 64 -7.71 -0.26 -4.51
N GLN A 65 -6.63 0.24 -3.89
CA GLN A 65 -5.42 -0.53 -3.65
C GLN A 65 -5.14 -0.71 -2.16
N LYS A 66 -4.64 -1.89 -1.79
CA LYS A 66 -4.22 -2.18 -0.42
C LYS A 66 -2.83 -1.60 -0.15
N TYR A 67 -2.47 -1.57 1.12
CA TYR A 67 -1.11 -1.27 1.56
C TYR A 67 -0.32 -2.55 1.76
N ASP A 68 0.88 -2.58 1.21
CA ASP A 68 1.88 -3.62 1.40
C ASP A 68 3.02 -3.10 2.27
N PHE A 69 3.67 -3.99 3.01
CA PHE A 69 4.84 -3.62 3.80
C PHE A 69 6.10 -3.59 2.93
N VAL A 70 6.94 -2.58 3.13
CA VAL A 70 8.24 -2.47 2.45
C VAL A 70 9.36 -2.35 3.48
N PHE A 71 10.44 -3.09 3.25
CA PHE A 71 11.69 -2.97 3.99
C PHE A 71 12.89 -3.02 3.04
N ILE A 72 13.75 -2.02 3.17
CA ILE A 72 14.98 -1.84 2.41
C ILE A 72 16.13 -1.89 3.42
N PRO A 73 16.78 -3.05 3.60
CA PRO A 73 17.88 -3.19 4.54
C PRO A 73 19.07 -2.37 4.06
N ASN A 74 19.50 -1.41 4.86
CA ASN A 74 20.70 -0.62 4.60
C ASN A 74 21.16 0.10 5.87
N GLU A 75 22.18 -0.45 6.53
CA GLU A 75 22.69 0.06 7.80
C GLU A 75 23.46 1.38 7.65
N ASP A 76 23.96 1.67 6.44
CA ASP A 76 24.75 2.87 6.13
C ASP A 76 23.89 4.11 5.88
N ILE A 77 22.56 3.95 5.75
CA ILE A 77 21.66 5.09 5.58
C ILE A 77 21.44 5.79 6.91
N THR A 78 21.92 7.03 6.99
CA THR A 78 21.72 7.90 8.15
C THR A 78 20.52 8.83 8.03
N GLU A 79 20.05 9.09 6.81
CA GLU A 79 18.95 10.00 6.51
C GLU A 79 18.14 9.54 5.29
N LEU A 80 16.84 9.87 5.25
CA LEU A 80 16.00 9.56 4.09
C LEU A 80 16.39 10.43 2.89
N PRO A 81 16.50 9.87 1.68
CA PRO A 81 16.85 10.63 0.48
C PRO A 81 15.94 11.85 0.25
N ASN A 82 16.53 12.98 -0.12
CA ASN A 82 15.76 14.17 -0.53
C ASN A 82 15.38 14.14 -2.02
N ASP A 83 15.74 13.08 -2.73
CA ASP A 83 15.55 12.95 -4.17
C ASP A 83 14.96 11.58 -4.52
N CYS A 84 13.91 11.56 -5.35
CA CYS A 84 13.26 10.32 -5.79
C CYS A 84 14.21 9.41 -6.58
N THR A 85 15.18 9.96 -7.31
CA THR A 85 16.15 9.17 -8.10
C THR A 85 17.07 8.37 -7.20
N GLN A 86 17.50 8.95 -6.07
CA GLN A 86 18.30 8.27 -5.06
C GLN A 86 17.49 7.16 -4.40
N PHE A 87 16.26 7.46 -3.99
CA PHE A 87 15.37 6.47 -3.38
C PHE A 87 15.04 5.33 -4.36
N LYS A 88 14.78 5.64 -5.64
CA LYS A 88 14.56 4.66 -6.71
C LYS A 88 15.78 3.75 -6.88
N SER A 89 16.98 4.30 -6.79
CA SER A 89 18.22 3.53 -6.88
C SER A 89 18.37 2.55 -5.70
N LEU A 90 17.97 2.96 -4.49
CA LEU A 90 17.96 2.10 -3.31
C LEU A 90 16.95 0.95 -3.45
N ILE A 91 15.73 1.24 -3.91
CA ILE A 91 14.70 0.21 -4.15
C ILE A 91 15.16 -0.79 -5.20
N LYS A 92 15.73 -0.31 -6.32
CA LYS A 92 16.27 -1.18 -7.39
C LYS A 92 17.39 -2.08 -6.89
N GLN A 93 18.21 -1.62 -5.95
CA GLN A 93 19.27 -2.42 -5.32
C GLN A 93 18.74 -3.46 -4.33
N SER A 94 17.61 -3.20 -3.66
CA SER A 94 17.06 -4.08 -2.62
C SER A 94 16.12 -5.18 -3.14
N ASN A 95 16.17 -5.53 -4.43
CA ASN A 95 15.37 -6.58 -5.08
C ASN A 95 13.85 -6.35 -5.16
N ASP A 96 13.32 -5.15 -4.87
CA ASP A 96 11.91 -4.88 -5.14
C ASP A 96 11.72 -4.54 -6.63
N LEU A 97 11.54 -5.59 -7.43
CA LEU A 97 11.37 -5.60 -8.89
C LEU A 97 10.12 -4.86 -9.40
N THR A 98 9.39 -4.15 -8.54
CA THR A 98 8.10 -3.55 -8.89
C THR A 98 8.19 -2.16 -9.55
N LEU A 99 9.36 -1.54 -9.62
CA LEU A 99 9.53 -0.28 -10.36
C LEU A 99 9.61 -0.55 -11.88
N LYS A 100 8.44 -0.77 -12.50
CA LYS A 100 8.31 -0.92 -13.96
C LYS A 100 8.35 0.41 -14.72
N ASN A 101 8.24 1.55 -14.02
CA ASN A 101 8.11 2.86 -14.65
C ASN A 101 9.42 3.66 -14.53
N ASP A 102 10.07 3.89 -15.68
CA ASP A 102 11.15 4.86 -15.85
C ASP A 102 10.63 6.26 -16.25
N GLU A 103 9.33 6.52 -16.05
CA GLU A 103 8.66 7.79 -16.35
C GLU A 103 8.94 8.87 -15.28
N ASP A 104 8.86 10.13 -15.71
CA ASP A 104 9.44 11.31 -15.06
C ASP A 104 8.57 11.98 -13.97
N SER A 105 7.36 11.48 -13.69
CA SER A 105 6.51 12.07 -12.65
C SER A 105 6.91 11.55 -11.25
N ASN A 106 8.03 12.06 -10.76
CA ASN A 106 8.54 11.75 -9.43
C ASN A 106 8.26 12.92 -8.51
N ARG A 107 7.57 12.67 -7.40
CA ARG A 107 7.26 13.70 -6.40
C ARG A 107 7.53 13.18 -5.00
N ILE A 108 8.05 14.06 -4.16
CA ILE A 108 8.15 13.85 -2.72
C ILE A 108 7.07 14.70 -2.09
N LEU A 109 6.27 14.08 -1.22
CA LEU A 109 5.26 14.75 -0.44
C LEU A 109 5.70 14.73 1.02
N GLU A 110 5.42 15.83 1.71
CA GLU A 110 5.58 15.91 3.14
C GLU A 110 4.49 15.09 3.85
N PHE A 111 4.80 14.62 5.06
CA PHE A 111 3.89 13.80 5.86
C PHE A 111 2.49 14.39 5.95
N GLN A 112 2.40 15.67 6.33
CA GLN A 112 1.11 16.34 6.50
C GLN A 112 0.38 16.51 5.16
N GLU A 113 1.10 16.88 4.09
CA GLU A 113 0.51 17.10 2.77
C GLU A 113 -0.15 15.83 2.22
N PHE A 114 0.46 14.66 2.47
CA PHE A 114 -0.13 13.39 2.08
C PHE A 114 -1.41 13.09 2.87
N PHE A 115 -1.36 13.15 4.20
CA PHE A 115 -2.50 12.79 5.06
C PHE A 115 -3.63 13.82 5.05
N ASP A 116 -3.35 15.10 4.76
CA ASP A 116 -4.39 16.13 4.65
C ASP A 116 -5.40 15.80 3.55
N ASN A 117 -4.96 15.17 2.46
CA ASN A 117 -5.87 14.72 1.39
C ASN A 117 -6.93 13.70 1.85
N PHE A 118 -6.70 13.01 2.97
CA PHE A 118 -7.61 12.01 3.53
C PHE A 118 -8.26 12.46 4.84
N THR A 119 -7.60 13.34 5.59
CA THR A 119 -7.99 13.66 6.98
C THR A 119 -8.49 15.08 7.16
N ALA A 120 -8.22 16.00 6.23
CA ALA A 120 -8.65 17.39 6.33
C ALA A 120 -10.17 17.53 6.29
N GLU A 121 -10.73 18.62 6.83
CA GLU A 121 -12.18 18.84 6.87
C GLU A 121 -12.83 18.82 5.48
N TYR A 122 -12.11 19.27 4.46
CA TYR A 122 -12.53 19.31 3.06
C TYR A 122 -12.25 18.01 2.28
N ALA A 123 -11.57 17.03 2.88
CA ALA A 123 -11.29 15.76 2.22
C ALA A 123 -12.59 14.98 1.98
N GLU A 124 -12.79 14.54 0.75
CA GLU A 124 -13.89 13.65 0.39
C GLU A 124 -13.67 12.30 1.05
N ASP A 125 -14.67 11.80 1.78
CA ASP A 125 -14.64 10.49 2.40
C ASP A 125 -15.84 9.64 1.97
N PRO A 126 -15.91 9.24 0.69
CA PRO A 126 -17.03 8.47 0.18
C PRO A 126 -17.18 7.10 0.84
N TYR A 127 -16.14 6.60 1.50
CA TYR A 127 -16.08 5.27 2.10
C TYR A 127 -16.01 5.27 3.63
N GLY A 128 -16.04 6.44 4.29
CA GLY A 128 -15.98 6.53 5.76
C GLY A 128 -14.62 6.13 6.37
N GLN A 129 -13.53 6.21 5.61
CA GLN A 129 -12.19 5.78 6.00
C GLN A 129 -11.37 6.88 6.71
N LYS A 130 -11.89 8.10 6.83
CA LYS A 130 -11.18 9.26 7.37
C LYS A 130 -10.60 9.02 8.76
N ASP A 131 -11.35 8.37 9.65
CA ASP A 131 -10.88 8.09 11.00
C ASP A 131 -9.79 7.00 11.02
N GLY A 132 -9.86 6.02 10.12
CA GLY A 132 -8.79 5.04 9.94
C GLY A 132 -7.52 5.69 9.38
N TYR A 133 -7.63 6.64 8.45
CA TYR A 133 -6.48 7.41 7.97
C TYR A 133 -5.84 8.29 9.07
N LYS A 134 -6.63 8.86 9.99
CA LYS A 134 -6.09 9.55 11.17
C LYS A 134 -5.39 8.59 12.13
N GLU A 135 -5.90 7.38 12.28
CA GLU A 135 -5.27 6.34 13.09
C GLU A 135 -3.94 5.90 12.48
N LEU A 136 -3.91 5.63 11.17
CA LEU A 136 -2.69 5.34 10.43
C LEU A 136 -1.66 6.47 10.57
N GLN A 137 -2.10 7.72 10.43
CA GLN A 137 -1.24 8.90 10.61
C GLN A 137 -0.57 8.88 12.00
N LYS A 138 -1.35 8.70 13.07
CA LYS A 138 -0.80 8.64 14.44
C LYS A 138 0.15 7.47 14.64
N ILE A 139 -0.16 6.31 14.08
CA ILE A 139 0.67 5.11 14.21
C ILE A 139 2.00 5.30 13.47
N VAL A 140 1.98 5.82 12.25
CA VAL A 140 3.20 6.12 11.48
C VAL A 140 4.05 7.17 12.21
N GLU A 141 3.45 8.25 12.69
CA GLU A 141 4.15 9.28 13.47
C GLU A 141 4.78 8.71 14.76
N ALA A 142 4.04 7.88 15.50
CA ALA A 142 4.54 7.24 16.71
C ALA A 142 5.66 6.23 16.42
N THR A 143 5.54 5.47 15.33
CA THR A 143 6.50 4.44 14.91
C THR A 143 7.85 5.05 14.55
N PHE A 144 7.85 6.19 13.86
CA PHE A 144 9.08 6.86 13.41
C PHE A 144 9.50 8.03 14.31
N HIS A 145 8.90 8.15 15.49
CA HIS A 145 9.21 9.18 16.49
C HIS A 145 9.11 10.62 15.97
N GLY A 146 8.14 10.91 15.11
CA GLY A 146 7.90 12.24 14.56
C GLY A 146 7.68 12.25 13.06
N LYS A 147 6.89 13.22 12.60
CA LYS A 147 6.53 13.40 11.19
C LYS A 147 7.72 13.79 10.31
N GLU A 148 8.75 14.41 10.89
CA GLU A 148 9.98 14.81 10.20
C GLU A 148 10.87 13.63 9.79
N ASN A 149 10.65 12.46 10.39
CA ASN A 149 11.40 11.24 10.10
C ASN A 149 10.69 10.34 9.06
N VAL A 150 9.64 10.85 8.43
CA VAL A 150 8.83 10.14 7.45
C VAL A 150 8.79 10.93 6.15
N LYS A 151 8.94 10.23 5.03
CA LYS A 151 8.78 10.82 3.70
C LYS A 151 7.85 9.97 2.85
N ILE A 152 7.12 10.66 1.97
CA ILE A 152 6.26 10.01 1.00
C ILE A 152 6.83 10.20 -0.39
N TYR A 153 7.10 9.10 -1.10
CA TYR A 153 7.58 9.12 -2.47
C TYR A 153 6.48 8.63 -3.40
N LYS A 154 6.09 9.46 -4.37
CA LYS A 154 5.25 9.09 -5.51
C LYS A 154 6.16 8.89 -6.72
N ILE A 155 6.21 7.68 -7.28
CA ILE A 155 7.11 7.30 -8.37
C ILE A 155 6.30 6.67 -9.50
N GLY A 156 6.35 7.28 -10.68
CA GLY A 156 5.64 6.80 -11.88
C GLY A 156 4.58 7.78 -12.36
N ASP A 157 4.01 7.51 -13.53
CA ASP A 157 3.06 8.41 -14.21
C ASP A 157 1.62 7.86 -14.17
N ARG A 158 1.25 6.94 -15.07
CA ARG A 158 -0.08 6.30 -15.07
C ARG A 158 -0.35 5.35 -13.90
N ARG A 159 0.72 4.68 -13.47
CA ARG A 159 0.72 3.80 -12.30
C ARG A 159 1.79 4.35 -11.37
N VAL A 160 1.35 5.04 -10.34
CA VAL A 160 2.23 5.71 -9.39
C VAL A 160 2.39 4.84 -8.17
N ASP A 161 3.59 4.31 -7.95
CA ASP A 161 3.92 3.65 -6.69
C ASP A 161 4.06 4.72 -5.60
N VAL A 162 3.30 4.58 -4.52
CA VAL A 162 3.30 5.49 -3.38
C VAL A 162 3.95 4.78 -2.20
N TYR A 163 5.07 5.31 -1.72
CA TYR A 163 5.83 4.77 -0.59
C TYR A 163 5.74 5.73 0.58
N ILE A 164 5.25 5.27 1.74
CA ILE A 164 5.24 6.00 3.01
C ILE A 164 6.32 5.35 3.88
N VAL A 165 7.49 5.97 3.98
CA VAL A 165 8.66 5.34 4.59
C VAL A 165 9.33 6.21 5.64
N GLY A 166 9.87 5.54 6.66
CA GLY A 166 10.71 6.11 7.68
C GLY A 166 12.04 5.37 7.81
N LEU A 167 13.00 5.99 8.49
CA LEU A 167 14.32 5.42 8.71
C LEU A 167 14.43 4.79 10.11
N ILE A 168 14.92 3.55 10.17
CA ILE A 168 15.34 2.90 11.41
C ILE A 168 16.86 2.82 11.42
N LYS A 169 17.49 3.56 12.35
CA LYS A 169 18.95 3.67 12.46
C LYS A 169 19.58 2.30 12.62
N GLY A 170 20.57 1.99 11.78
CA GLY A 170 21.29 0.71 11.83
C GLY A 170 20.50 -0.49 11.31
N ALA A 171 19.34 -0.28 10.67
CA ALA A 171 18.59 -1.34 10.00
C ALA A 171 18.26 -0.98 8.54
N GLY A 172 17.80 0.26 8.29
CA GLY A 172 17.47 0.75 6.96
C GLY A 172 16.11 1.41 6.90
N ILE A 173 15.51 1.41 5.70
CA ILE A 173 14.25 2.10 5.43
C ILE A 173 13.09 1.12 5.55
N VAL A 174 12.03 1.53 6.24
CA VAL A 174 10.85 0.71 6.53
C VAL A 174 9.60 1.52 6.24
N GLY A 175 8.53 0.88 5.77
CA GLY A 175 7.26 1.58 5.63
C GLY A 175 6.16 0.79 4.96
N LEU A 176 5.24 1.53 4.36
CA LEU A 176 4.13 1.02 3.58
C LEU A 176 4.27 1.44 2.11
N LYS A 177 3.80 0.58 1.22
CA LYS A 177 3.70 0.81 -0.21
C LYS A 177 2.24 0.65 -0.64
N THR A 178 1.77 1.51 -1.51
CA THR A 178 0.52 1.31 -2.24
C THR A 178 0.67 1.81 -3.68
N VAL A 179 -0.37 1.69 -4.48
CA VAL A 179 -0.38 2.09 -5.89
C VAL A 179 -1.53 3.04 -6.14
N SER A 180 -1.24 4.16 -6.80
CA SER A 180 -2.24 5.05 -7.40
C SER A 180 -2.33 4.74 -8.89
N ILE A 181 -3.55 4.71 -9.43
CA ILE A 181 -3.76 4.73 -10.89
C ILE A 181 -4.31 6.11 -11.24
N GLU A 182 -3.66 6.77 -12.20
CA GLU A 182 -4.03 8.09 -12.72
C GLU A 182 -4.20 7.93 -14.25
N THR A 183 -5.38 8.26 -14.83
CA THR A 183 -5.65 8.22 -16.28
C THR A 183 -5.68 9.58 -16.96
#